data_AF-A0A8J5LXP0-F1
#
_entry.id   AF-A0A8J5LXP0-F1
#
_cell.length_a   1.000
_cell.length_b   1.000
_cell.length_c   1.000
_cell.angle_alpha   90.00
_cell.angle_beta   90.00
_cell.angle_gamma   90.00
#
_symmetry.space_group_name_H-M   'P 1'
#
loop_
_entity.id
_entity.type
_entity.pdbx_description
1 polymer ?
#
loop_
_entity_poly.entity_id
_entity_poly.type
_entity_poly.pdbx_seq_one_letter_code
_entity_poly.pdbx_strand_id
1 'polypeptide(L)' 'MMTEAPFLPRERLRKHQEYFQNAQKHTYLKGRYDKITSVAIPLALASTVIVLIGRGMYNMANGVGKKQ' A
#
# COMPACT_ATOMS: atom_id res chain seq x y z
N MET A 1 -39.65 17.96 2.95
CA MET A 1 -38.28 17.99 2.41
C MET A 1 -38.17 16.89 1.36
N MET A 2 -37.98 17.23 0.08
CA MET A 2 -37.62 16.21 -0.92
C MET A 2 -36.16 15.84 -0.66
N THR A 3 -35.92 14.60 -0.21
CA THR A 3 -34.58 14.01 -0.20
C THR A 3 -34.29 13.56 -1.62
N GLU A 4 -33.35 14.22 -2.26
CA GLU A 4 -32.84 13.78 -3.56
C GLU A 4 -32.09 12.45 -3.38
N ALA A 5 -32.34 11.50 -4.27
CA ALA A 5 -31.63 10.23 -4.22
C ALA A 5 -30.17 10.43 -4.66
N PRO A 6 -29.19 9.77 -4.02
CA PRO A 6 -27.79 9.88 -4.42
C PRO A 6 -27.60 9.36 -5.86
N PHE A 7 -26.57 9.87 -6.56
CA PHE A 7 -26.22 9.51 -7.94
C PHE A 7 -25.97 8.01 -8.17
N LEU A 8 -25.65 7.26 -7.10
CA LEU A 8 -25.40 5.83 -7.14
C LEU A 8 -26.35 5.10 -6.19
N PRO A 9 -26.93 3.97 -6.64
CA PRO A 9 -27.76 3.11 -5.79
C PRO A 9 -26.96 2.56 -4.60
N ARG A 10 -27.58 2.55 -3.41
CA ARG A 10 -26.92 2.15 -2.16
C ARG A 10 -26.62 0.64 -2.09
N GLU A 11 -27.21 -0.16 -2.96
CA GLU A 11 -27.01 -1.61 -3.02
C GLU A 11 -25.54 -1.97 -3.28
N ARG A 12 -24.82 -1.18 -4.09
CA ARG A 12 -23.39 -1.41 -4.33
C ARG A 12 -22.57 -1.17 -3.06
N LEU A 13 -22.90 -0.13 -2.29
CA LEU A 13 -22.23 0.16 -1.03
C LEU A 13 -22.51 -0.92 0.01
N ARG A 14 -23.77 -1.35 0.13
CA ARG A 14 -24.15 -2.43 1.06
C ARG A 14 -23.42 -3.73 0.75
N LYS A 15 -23.27 -4.10 -0.52
CA LYS A 15 -22.47 -5.27 -0.93
C LYS A 15 -21.00 -5.16 -0.52
N HIS A 16 -20.38 -3.98 -0.66
CA HIS A 16 -19.00 -3.77 -0.20
C HIS A 16 -18.90 -3.82 1.32
N GLN A 17 -19.87 -3.24 2.03
CA GLN A 17 -19.94 -3.31 3.49
C GLN A 17 -20.02 -4.76 3.97
N GLU A 18 -20.94 -5.56 3.43
CA GLU A 18 -21.05 -6.98 3.73
C GLU A 18 -19.75 -7.73 3.42
N TYR A 19 -19.13 -7.49 2.26
CA TYR A 19 -17.86 -8.11 1.88
C TYR A 19 -16.73 -7.79 2.88
N PHE A 20 -16.52 -6.51 3.21
CA PHE A 20 -15.42 -6.08 4.09
C PHE A 20 -15.68 -6.33 5.58
N GLN A 21 -16.94 -6.41 6.01
CA GLN A 21 -17.31 -6.74 7.39
C GLN A 21 -17.16 -8.24 7.68
N ASN A 22 -17.48 -9.10 6.72
CA ASN A 22 -17.30 -10.55 6.86
C ASN A 22 -15.83 -11.01 6.72
N ALA A 23 -14.94 -10.15 6.19
CA ALA A 23 -13.53 -10.47 6.07
C ALA A 23 -12.82 -10.47 7.44
N GLN A 24 -12.41 -11.66 7.91
CA GLN A 24 -11.60 -11.83 9.13
C GLN A 24 -10.11 -11.56 8.90
N LYS A 25 -9.80 -10.33 8.45
CA LYS A 25 -8.42 -9.85 8.25
C LYS A 25 -8.28 -8.43 8.80
N HIS A 26 -7.04 -8.04 9.12
CA HIS A 26 -6.74 -6.64 9.44
C HIS A 26 -7.13 -5.70 8.30
N THR A 27 -7.49 -4.46 8.63
CA THR A 27 -8.06 -3.47 7.70
C THR A 27 -7.28 -3.33 6.39
N TYR A 28 -5.95 -3.33 6.44
CA TYR A 28 -5.05 -3.18 5.29
C TYR A 28 -4.83 -4.46 4.46
N LEU A 29 -5.59 -5.54 4.73
CA LEU A 29 -5.47 -6.83 4.04
C LEU A 29 -6.83 -7.40 3.59
N LYS A 30 -7.92 -6.64 3.75
CA LYS A 30 -9.27 -7.16 3.52
C LYS A 30 -9.58 -7.32 2.03
N GLY A 31 -9.15 -6.35 1.23
CA GLY A 31 -9.27 -6.38 -0.23
C GLY A 31 -8.27 -7.33 -0.88
N ARG A 32 -8.67 -7.90 -2.03
CA ARG A 32 -7.73 -8.66 -2.88
C ARG A 32 -6.57 -7.79 -3.35
N TYR A 33 -6.85 -6.52 -3.67
CA TYR A 33 -5.85 -5.55 -4.12
C TYR A 33 -4.97 -5.04 -2.98
N ASP A 34 -5.46 -5.04 -1.74
CA ASP A 34 -4.70 -4.57 -0.57
C ASP A 34 -3.42 -5.38 -0.35
N LYS A 35 -3.40 -6.67 -0.71
CA LYS A 35 -2.17 -7.46 -0.65
C LYS A 35 -1.08 -6.90 -1.58
N ILE A 36 -1.46 -6.43 -2.77
CA ILE A 36 -0.52 -5.88 -3.74
C ILE A 36 -0.05 -4.50 -3.25
N THR A 37 -0.98 -3.64 -2.86
CA THR A 37 -0.70 -2.25 -2.50
C THR A 37 -0.07 -2.07 -1.12
N SER A 38 -0.43 -2.91 -0.14
CA SER A 38 0.02 -2.78 1.25
C SER A 38 1.14 -3.75 1.63
N VAL A 39 1.42 -4.77 0.82
CA VAL A 39 2.50 -5.74 1.10
C VAL A 39 3.56 -5.74 0.01
N ALA A 40 3.19 -6.08 -1.23
CA ALA A 40 4.18 -6.29 -2.29
C ALA A 40 4.93 -5.00 -2.67
N ILE A 41 4.20 -3.92 -2.96
CA ILE A 41 4.81 -2.64 -3.37
C ILE A 41 5.66 -2.04 -2.23
N PRO A 42 5.16 -1.91 -0.98
CA PRO A 42 5.94 -1.32 0.09
C PRO A 42 7.18 -2.14 0.46
N LEU A 43 7.09 -3.48 0.47
CA LEU A 43 8.25 -4.33 0.76
C LEU A 43 9.33 -4.22 -0.32
N ALA A 44 8.95 -4.25 -1.59
CA ALA A 44 9.91 -4.11 -2.69
C ALA A 44 10.61 -2.74 -2.64
N LEU A 45 9.83 -1.66 -2.41
CA LEU A 45 10.36 -0.31 -2.31
C LEU A 45 11.28 -0.16 -1.09
N ALA A 46 10.82 -0.58 0.10
CA ALA A 46 11.60 -0.49 1.33
C ALA A 46 12.91 -1.26 1.23
N SER A 47 12.87 -2.48 0.67
CA SER A 47 14.07 -3.29 0.47
C SER A 47 15.08 -2.59 -0.46
N THR A 48 14.59 -2.04 -1.57
CA THR A 48 15.43 -1.31 -2.53
C THR A 48 16.07 -0.09 -1.87
N VAL A 49 15.29 0.69 -1.12
CA VAL A 49 15.76 1.88 -0.41
C VAL A 49 16.82 1.51 0.63
N ILE A 50 16.58 0.48 1.45
CA ILE A 50 17.54 0.01 2.46
C ILE A 50 18.86 -0.40 1.80
N VAL A 51 18.81 -1.15 0.69
CA VAL A 51 20.01 -1.57 -0.05
C VAL A 51 20.78 -0.37 -0.59
N LEU A 52 20.09 0.61 -1.18
CA LEU A 52 20.73 1.81 -1.72
C LEU A 52 21.36 2.68 -0.62
N ILE A 53 20.66 2.85 0.50
CA ILE A 53 21.18 3.58 1.66
C ILE A 53 22.42 2.87 2.22
N GLY A 54 22.35 1.55 2.44
CA GLY A 54 23.47 0.77 2.96
C GLY A 54 24.69 0.83 2.04
N ARG A 55 24.48 0.74 0.73
CA ARG A 55 25.56 0.94 -0.27
C ARG A 55 26.12 2.36 -0.24
N GLY A 56 25.26 3.38 -0.12
CA GLY A 56 25.68 4.77 0.00
C GLY A 56 26.58 4.98 1.21
N MET A 57 26.13 4.51 2.38
CA MET A 57 26.90 4.57 3.63
C MET A 57 28.24 3.83 3.50
N TYR A 58 28.24 2.62 2.94
CA TYR A 58 29.46 1.84 2.73
C TYR A 58 30.46 2.57 1.82
N ASN A 59 29.99 3.14 0.71
CA ASN A 59 30.84 3.87 -0.22
C ASN A 59 31.44 5.13 0.43
N MET A 60 30.65 5.89 1.19
CA MET A 60 31.12 7.05 1.94
C MET A 60 32.18 6.65 2.98
N ALA A 61 31.93 5.59 3.75
CA ALA A 61 32.82 5.14 4.81
C ALA A 61 34.19 4.64 4.28
N ASN A 62 34.21 4.04 3.10
CA ASN A 62 35.42 3.48 2.49
C ASN A 62 36.05 4.40 1.42
N GLY A 63 35.52 5.60 1.20
CA GLY A 63 36.00 6.53 0.18
C GLY A 63 35.88 6.01 -1.26
N VAL A 64 34.99 5.04 -1.51
CA VAL A 64 34.78 4.38 -2.81
C VAL A 64 33.80 5.20 -3.67
N GLY A 65 34.01 5.25 -4.98
CA GLY A 65 33.07 5.87 -5.93
C GLY A 65 33.27 7.36 -6.15
N LYS A 66 34.42 7.93 -5.74
CA LYS A 66 34.84 9.26 -6.20
C LYS A 66 35.07 9.20 -7.71
N LYS A 67 34.41 10.08 -8.47
CA LYS A 67 34.79 10.34 -9.86
C LYS A 67 36.09 11.15 -9.85
N GLN A 68 37.00 10.86 -10.79
CA GLN A 68 38.18 11.69 -11.01
C GLN A 68 37.76 13.13 -11.35
#